data_AF-A0A2M7J8E7-F1
#
_entry.id   AF-A0A2M7J8E7-F1
#
_cell.length_a   1.000
_cell.length_b   1.000
_cell.length_c   1.000
_cell.angle_alpha   90.00
_cell.angle_beta   90.00
_cell.angle_gamma   90.00
#
_symmetry.space_group_name_H-M   'P 1'
#
loop_
_entity.id
_entity.type
_entity.pdbx_description
1 polymer ?
#
loop_
_entity_poly.entity_id
_entity_poly.type
_entity_poly.pdbx_seq_one_letter_code
_entity_poly.pdbx_strand_id
1 'polypeptide(L)' 'MGDMMATMSILVVGNPEVDFLYEHRKGDLLYQLDTVIIKAELGDVPINAPEAIRFIHEHLRGDF' A
#
# COMPACT_ATOMS: atom_id res chain seq x y z
N MET A 1 6.84 2.94 -12.30
CA MET A 1 6.19 2.43 -11.08
C MET A 1 6.67 3.14 -9.81
N GLY A 2 7.95 3.53 -9.69
CA GLY A 2 8.48 4.12 -8.43
C GLY A 2 7.76 5.37 -7.90
N ASP A 3 7.26 6.25 -8.76
CA ASP A 3 6.68 7.54 -8.33
C ASP A 3 5.29 7.40 -7.67
N MET A 4 4.42 6.57 -8.26
CA MET A 4 3.08 6.38 -7.69
C MET A 4 3.12 5.60 -6.38
N MET A 5 4.07 4.66 -6.22
CA MET A 5 4.21 3.92 -4.96
C MET A 5 4.63 4.85 -3.82
N ALA A 6 5.57 5.76 -4.09
CA ALA A 6 5.98 6.77 -3.11
C ALA A 6 4.81 7.70 -2.75
N THR A 7 4.05 8.15 -3.74
CA THR A 7 2.84 8.97 -3.53
C THR A 7 1.81 8.25 -2.67
N MET A 8 1.52 6.98 -2.95
CA MET A 8 0.56 6.18 -2.17
C MET A 8 1.04 5.95 -0.74
N SER A 9 2.34 5.69 -0.56
CA SER A 9 2.90 5.53 0.77
C SER A 9 2.75 6.80 1.60
N ILE A 10 3.00 7.98 1.01
CA ILE A 10 2.79 9.28 1.69
C ILE A 10 1.32 9.47 2.07
N LEU A 11 0.38 9.14 1.18
CA LEU A 11 -1.05 9.32 1.44
C LEU A 11 -1.55 8.40 2.57
N VAL A 12 -1.13 7.14 2.58
CA VAL A 12 -1.48 6.18 3.63
C VAL A 12 -0.88 6.57 4.98
N VAL A 13 0.39 7.00 5.00
CA VAL A 13 1.06 7.42 6.24
C VAL A 13 0.48 8.72 6.78
N GLY A 14 0.18 9.67 5.90
CA GLY A 14 -0.35 10.99 6.26
C GLY A 14 -1.83 10.97 6.65
N ASN A 15 -2.59 9.94 6.24
CA ASN A 15 -4.03 9.83 6.47
C ASN A 15 -4.41 8.37 6.81
N PRO A 16 -3.93 7.80 7.93
CA PRO A 16 -4.13 6.39 8.28
C PRO A 16 -5.60 5.99 8.46
N GLU A 17 -6.47 6.95 8.78
CA GLU A 17 -7.91 6.77 8.91
C GLU A 17 -8.64 6.65 7.56
N VAL A 18 -8.01 7.07 6.46
CA VAL A 18 -8.59 6.97 5.13
C VAL A 18 -8.31 5.58 4.56
N ASP A 19 -9.34 4.98 3.99
CA ASP A 19 -9.20 3.73 3.24
C ASP A 19 -8.93 4.05 1.77
N PHE A 20 -7.79 3.58 1.27
CA PHE A 20 -7.36 3.75 -0.11
C PHE A 20 -7.49 2.42 -0.86
N LEU A 21 -8.17 2.50 -2.01
CA LEU A 21 -8.11 1.50 -3.06
C LEU A 21 -7.41 2.13 -4.27
N TYR A 22 -6.23 1.62 -4.61
CA TYR A 22 -5.48 2.03 -5.79
C TYR A 22 -5.34 0.85 -6.75
N GLU A 23 -5.78 1.07 -7.99
CA GLU A 23 -5.66 0.11 -9.08
C GLU A 23 -4.82 0.72 -10.20
N HIS A 24 -3.82 -0.03 -10.64
CA HIS A 24 -2.98 0.36 -11.76
C HIS A 24 -2.83 -0.77 -12.75
N ARG A 25 -3.16 -0.49 -14.01
CA ARG A 25 -3.05 -1.45 -15.11
C ARG A 25 -1.91 -1.05 -16.04
N LYS A 26 -1.00 -1.99 -16.30
CA LYS A 26 0.04 -1.85 -17.31
C LYS A 26 0.05 -3.09 -18.21
N GLY A 27 -0.59 -2.97 -19.37
CA GLY A 27 -0.85 -4.13 -20.24
C GLY A 27 -1.75 -5.13 -19.53
N ASP A 28 -1.28 -6.37 -19.43
CA ASP A 28 -1.98 -7.46 -18.75
C ASP A 28 -1.70 -7.50 -17.24
N LEU A 29 -0.79 -6.65 -16.75
CA LEU A 29 -0.49 -6.56 -15.31
C LEU A 29 -1.49 -5.65 -14.62
N LEU A 30 -2.11 -6.18 -13.56
CA LEU A 30 -2.93 -5.43 -12.61
C LEU A 30 -2.19 -5.34 -11.27
N TYR A 31 -2.00 -4.12 -10.80
CA TYR A 31 -1.50 -3.81 -9.48
C TYR A 31 -2.65 -3.27 -8.65
N GLN A 32 -2.84 -3.82 -7.46
CA GLN A 32 -3.87 -3.37 -6.52
C GLN A 32 -3.24 -3.14 -5.15
N LEU A 33 -3.55 -1.98 -4.56
CA LEU A 33 -3.31 -1.67 -3.16
C LEU A 33 -4.66 -1.43 -2.51
N ASP A 34 -4.98 -2.22 -1.50
CA ASP A 34 -6.17 -2.05 -0.69
C ASP A 34 -5.74 -1.95 0.78
N THR A 35 -5.88 -0.76 1.36
CA THR A 35 -5.46 -0.53 2.74
C THR A 35 -6.34 -1.25 3.75
N VAL A 36 -7.58 -1.62 3.41
CA VAL A 36 -8.43 -2.41 4.31
C VAL A 36 -7.87 -3.81 4.46
N ILE A 37 -7.43 -4.42 3.35
CA ILE A 37 -6.76 -5.73 3.37
C ILE A 37 -5.46 -5.64 4.17
N ILE A 38 -4.64 -4.62 3.92
CA ILE A 38 -3.36 -4.44 4.62
C ILE A 38 -3.57 -4.21 6.12
N LYS A 39 -4.56 -3.40 6.52
CA LYS A 39 -4.92 -3.21 7.95
C LYS A 39 -5.32 -4.54 8.59
N ALA A 40 -6.08 -5.38 7.89
CA ALA A 40 -6.48 -6.69 8.40
C ALA A 40 -5.26 -7.64 8.59
N GLU A 41 -4.30 -7.62 7.68
CA GLU A 41 -3.06 -8.41 7.79
C GLU A 41 -2.13 -7.92 8.91
N LEU A 42 -2.11 -6.61 9.17
CA LEU A 42 -1.31 -6.00 10.23
C LEU A 42 -1.88 -6.22 11.64
N GLY A 43 -3.18 -6.55 11.75
CA GLY A 43 -3.85 -6.74 13.04
C GLY A 43 -3.81 -5.46 13.88
N ASP A 44 -3.20 -5.53 15.07
CA ASP A 44 -3.12 -4.40 16.01
C ASP A 44 -2.03 -3.37 15.63
N VAL A 45 -1.22 -3.65 14.60
CA VAL A 45 -0.15 -2.73 14.16
C VAL A 45 -0.76 -1.60 13.32
N PRO A 46 -0.56 -0.32 13.70
CA PRO A 46 -1.03 0.80 12.90
C PRO A 46 -0.41 0.80 11.50
N ILE A 47 -1.22 1.07 10.47
CA ILE A 47 -0.77 1.06 9.06
C ILE A 47 0.32 2.11 8.75
N ASN A 48 0.46 3.14 9.59
CA ASN A 48 1.49 4.17 9.50
C ASN A 48 2.73 3.88 10.36
N ALA A 49 2.82 2.73 11.02
CA ALA A 49 4.03 2.32 11.74
C ALA A 49 5.18 2.01 10.76
N PRO A 50 6.45 2.18 11.15
CA PRO A 50 7.60 1.88 10.29
C PRO A 50 7.59 0.48 9.68
N GLU A 51 7.14 -0.51 10.43
CA GLU A 51 7.01 -1.91 10.01
C GLU A 51 5.91 -2.10 8.97
N ALA A 52 4.78 -1.41 9.13
CA ALA A 52 3.68 -1.41 8.18
C ALA A 52 4.06 -0.70 6.87
N ILE A 53 4.82 0.40 6.94
CA ILE A 53 5.33 1.09 5.75
C ILE A 53 6.25 0.19 4.94
N ARG A 54 7.13 -0.56 5.61
CA ARG A 54 7.96 -1.58 4.94
C ARG A 54 7.12 -2.67 4.29
N PHE A 55 6.10 -3.17 5.01
CA PHE A 55 5.19 -4.18 4.49
C PHE A 55 4.43 -3.71 3.23
N ILE A 56 3.94 -2.47 3.24
CA ILE A 56 3.29 -1.82 2.09
C ILE A 56 4.26 -1.73 0.91
N HIS A 57 5.51 -1.32 1.15
CA HIS A 57 6.53 -1.26 0.09
C HIS A 57 6.87 -2.64 -0.50
N GLU A 58 6.89 -3.70 0.32
CA GLU A 58 7.13 -5.08 -0.11
C GLU A 58 5.93 -5.62 -0.92
N HIS A 59 4.70 -5.44 -0.44
CA HIS A 59 3.47 -5.85 -1.14
C HIS A 59 3.29 -5.18 -2.51
N LEU A 60 3.71 -3.93 -2.62
CA LEU A 60 3.59 -3.14 -3.84
C LEU A 60 4.68 -3.42 -4.86
N ARG A 61 5.82 -3.94 -4.40
CA ARG A 61 6.92 -4.38 -5.23
C ARG A 61 6.70 -5.85 -5.56
N GLY A 62 5.56 -6.15 -6.21
CA GLY A 62 5.22 -7.50 -6.63
C GLY A 62 6.44 -8.20 -7.26
N ASP A 63 6.76 -9.38 -6.76
CA ASP A 63 7.75 -10.27 -7.35
C ASP A 63 7.34 -10.53 -8.81
N PHE A 64 8.11 -9.97 -9.74
CA PHE A 64 8.15 -10.36 -11.16
C PHE A 64 9.53 -10.93 -11.45
#